data_AF-A0AAW5FNA4-F1
#
_entry.id   AF-A0AAW5FNA4-F1
#
_cell.length_a   1.000
_cell.length_b   1.000
_cell.length_c   1.000
_cell.angle_alpha   90.00
_cell.angle_beta   90.00
_cell.angle_gamma   90.00
#
_symmetry.space_group_name_H-M   'P 1'
#
loop_
_entity.id
_entity.type
_entity.pdbx_description
1 polymer ?
#
loop_
_entity_poly.entity_id
_entity_poly.type
_entity_poly.pdbx_seq_one_letter_code
_entity_poly.pdbx_strand_id
1 'polypeptide(L)'
;RYRLTIPLAADTDPWVATRFTSIVGLAANYGVTLEPVLALPLMWGDKTDAGKYPAGEAAAIYSRGYNRTLAFVRQFASSVGDWELGNEINLTVRDANGSPLFGKEWTSAEFAAYPSVVDFANLLRGMSDAIEQVRRDTGRNLRRIVGTTSTMFGYIDFMKANGVKVDVLGYHYYEHAGVNPTNYWGGVRPNFNLFTKLSSYGVPVAINEMNGAEIYDSTFVNTSTSASMSACNSNLDAMLARFSQYSFIEWIDLYELIDEPDKTGPDGRFG
;
A
#
# COMPACT_ATOMS: atom_id res chain seq x y z
N ARG A 1 -13.26 -2.76 6.93
CA ARG A 1 -12.53 -1.54 6.51
C ARG A 1 -12.67 -1.43 5.00
N TYR A 2 -12.55 -0.24 4.41
CA TYR A 2 -12.64 -0.05 2.96
C TYR A 2 -11.47 0.80 2.48
N ARG A 3 -10.58 0.16 1.73
CA ARG A 3 -9.37 0.75 1.17
C ARG A 3 -9.64 1.30 -0.22
N LEU A 4 -9.22 2.54 -0.49
CA LEU A 4 -9.51 3.21 -1.75
C LEU A 4 -8.46 4.24 -2.15
N THR A 5 -8.18 4.34 -3.44
CA THR A 5 -7.24 5.34 -3.96
C THR A 5 -7.87 6.73 -4.06
N ILE A 6 -7.17 7.71 -3.52
CA ILE A 6 -7.50 9.14 -3.60
C ILE A 6 -6.46 9.85 -4.46
N PRO A 7 -6.79 10.22 -5.71
CA PRO A 7 -5.87 10.94 -6.58
C PRO A 7 -5.78 12.42 -6.17
N LEU A 8 -4.67 12.81 -5.55
CA LEU A 8 -4.33 14.20 -5.24
C LEU A 8 -3.51 14.81 -6.39
N ALA A 9 -4.05 14.71 -7.62
CA ALA A 9 -3.38 15.14 -8.85
C ALA A 9 -3.34 16.67 -9.04
N ALA A 10 -4.25 17.40 -8.41
CA ALA A 10 -4.24 18.87 -8.36
C ALA A 10 -4.14 19.38 -6.92
N ASP A 11 -3.59 20.59 -6.74
CA ASP A 11 -3.40 21.21 -5.41
C ASP A 11 -4.70 21.42 -4.65
N THR A 12 -5.76 21.70 -5.40
CA THR A 12 -7.13 21.83 -4.92
C THR A 12 -7.99 21.16 -5.97
N ASP A 13 -8.30 19.88 -5.77
CA ASP A 13 -9.37 19.24 -6.53
C ASP A 13 -10.65 19.23 -5.69
N PRO A 14 -11.51 20.26 -5.81
CA PRO A 14 -12.81 20.27 -5.14
C PRO A 14 -13.64 19.05 -5.45
N TRP A 15 -13.48 18.44 -6.63
CA TRP A 15 -14.24 17.26 -7.02
C TRP A 15 -13.79 16.04 -6.22
N VAL A 16 -12.49 15.82 -6.05
CA VAL A 16 -11.97 14.72 -5.20
C VAL A 16 -12.43 14.90 -3.76
N ALA A 17 -12.31 16.11 -3.19
CA ALA A 17 -12.75 16.39 -1.82
C ALA A 17 -14.28 16.22 -1.66
N THR A 18 -15.08 16.69 -2.63
CA THR A 18 -16.53 16.54 -2.61
C THR A 18 -16.94 15.07 -2.69
N ARG A 19 -16.35 14.30 -3.60
CA ARG A 19 -16.62 12.87 -3.74
C ARG A 19 -16.23 12.13 -2.47
N PHE A 20 -15.07 12.43 -1.89
CA PHE A 20 -14.61 11.80 -0.66
C PHE A 20 -15.48 12.17 0.54
N THR A 21 -16.04 13.39 0.59
CA THR A 21 -17.04 13.77 1.59
C THR A 21 -18.28 12.86 1.55
N SER A 22 -18.79 12.55 0.36
CA SER A 22 -19.90 11.61 0.20
C SER A 22 -19.52 10.19 0.67
N ILE A 23 -18.30 9.74 0.37
CA ILE A 23 -17.80 8.43 0.82
C ILE A 23 -17.69 8.39 2.34
N VAL A 24 -17.15 9.43 2.98
CA VAL A 24 -17.10 9.56 4.44
C VAL A 24 -18.49 9.51 5.07
N GLY A 25 -19.47 10.20 4.47
CA GLY A 25 -20.86 10.16 4.93
C GLY A 25 -21.46 8.76 4.84
N LEU A 26 -21.26 8.05 3.74
CA LEU A 26 -21.71 6.66 3.58
C LEU A 26 -21.00 5.72 4.57
N ALA A 27 -19.68 5.86 4.71
CA ALA A 27 -18.90 5.04 5.63
C ALA A 27 -19.38 5.21 7.08
N ALA A 28 -19.66 6.43 7.51
CA ALA A 28 -20.24 6.72 8.82
C ALA A 28 -21.63 6.09 8.99
N ASN A 29 -22.49 6.17 7.96
CA ASN A 29 -23.84 5.58 8.01
C ASN A 29 -23.83 4.05 8.14
N TYR A 30 -22.83 3.37 7.55
CA TYR A 30 -22.73 1.92 7.55
C TYR A 30 -21.69 1.36 8.54
N GLY A 31 -21.06 2.20 9.36
CA GLY A 31 -20.05 1.77 10.34
C GLY A 31 -18.78 1.21 9.69
N VAL A 32 -18.42 1.69 8.50
CA VAL A 32 -17.23 1.26 7.75
C VAL A 32 -16.05 2.19 8.07
N THR A 33 -14.93 1.63 8.53
CA THR A 33 -13.66 2.36 8.62
C THR A 33 -13.04 2.50 7.23
N LEU A 34 -12.57 3.70 6.89
CA LEU A 34 -11.89 3.97 5.61
C LEU A 34 -10.37 3.90 5.77
N GLU A 35 -9.69 3.43 4.71
CA GLU A 35 -8.23 3.48 4.55
C GLU A 35 -7.90 4.12 3.18
N PRO A 36 -7.79 5.45 3.11
CA PRO A 36 -7.50 6.11 1.85
C PRO A 36 -6.02 5.99 1.50
N VAL A 37 -5.75 5.58 0.26
CA VAL A 37 -4.43 5.54 -0.35
C VAL A 37 -4.21 6.84 -1.10
N LEU A 38 -3.36 7.71 -0.56
CA LEU A 38 -3.08 9.02 -1.14
C LEU A 38 -2.13 8.87 -2.33
N ALA A 39 -2.62 9.18 -3.53
CA ALA A 39 -1.85 9.06 -4.76
C ALA A 39 -1.53 10.44 -5.37
N LEU A 40 -0.29 10.64 -5.81
CA LEU A 40 0.18 11.92 -6.39
C LEU A 40 0.84 11.69 -7.76
N PRO A 41 1.00 12.75 -8.59
CA PRO A 41 1.51 12.67 -9.97
C PRO A 41 2.76 11.82 -10.20
N LEU A 42 3.71 11.85 -9.26
CA LEU A 42 4.93 11.03 -9.34
C LEU A 42 4.64 9.54 -9.44
N MET A 43 3.55 9.06 -8.84
CA MET A 43 3.13 7.65 -8.88
C MET A 43 2.64 7.22 -10.26
N TRP A 44 2.27 8.18 -11.11
CA TRP A 44 1.95 7.94 -12.53
C TRP A 44 3.12 8.32 -13.46
N GLY A 45 4.33 8.49 -12.91
CA GLY A 45 5.54 8.81 -13.66
C GLY A 45 5.75 10.30 -13.93
N ASP A 46 4.85 11.18 -13.51
CA ASP A 46 4.99 12.62 -13.72
C ASP A 46 5.76 13.28 -12.58
N LYS A 47 7.06 13.47 -12.80
CA LYS A 47 7.93 14.18 -11.85
C LYS A 47 7.62 15.66 -11.75
N THR A 48 7.08 16.25 -12.82
CA THR A 48 6.89 17.69 -12.98
C THR A 48 5.52 18.18 -12.55
N ASP A 49 4.54 17.29 -12.44
CA ASP A 49 3.13 17.62 -12.18
C ASP A 49 2.62 18.63 -13.21
N ALA A 50 2.51 18.15 -14.45
CA ALA A 50 2.16 18.90 -15.64
C ALA A 50 3.02 20.16 -15.87
N GLY A 51 4.33 20.06 -15.61
CA GLY A 51 5.29 21.14 -15.79
C GLY A 51 5.31 22.20 -14.68
N LYS A 52 4.55 22.02 -13.61
CA LYS A 52 4.46 22.97 -12.49
C LYS A 52 5.73 23.05 -11.66
N TYR A 53 6.47 21.95 -11.55
CA TYR A 53 7.71 21.85 -10.79
C TYR A 53 8.87 21.39 -11.67
N PRO A 54 10.11 21.84 -11.36
CA PRO A 54 11.31 21.28 -11.98
C PRO A 54 11.39 19.76 -11.74
N ALA A 55 11.74 19.01 -12.79
CA ALA A 55 11.88 17.57 -12.68
C ALA A 55 13.01 17.19 -11.72
N GLY A 56 12.73 16.30 -10.76
CA GLY A 56 13.76 15.72 -9.88
C GLY A 56 14.29 16.66 -8.79
N GLU A 57 13.69 17.84 -8.57
CA GLU A 57 14.08 18.71 -7.47
C GLU A 57 13.48 18.20 -6.14
N ALA A 58 14.35 17.70 -5.25
CA ALA A 58 13.93 17.11 -3.98
C ALA A 58 13.03 18.01 -3.12
N ALA A 59 13.34 19.32 -3.06
CA ALA A 59 12.56 20.28 -2.28
C ALA A 59 11.16 20.53 -2.87
N ALA A 60 11.05 20.57 -4.20
CA ALA A 60 9.76 20.70 -4.88
C ALA A 60 8.91 19.42 -4.71
N ILE A 61 9.52 18.24 -4.85
CA ILE A 61 8.84 16.95 -4.65
C ILE A 61 8.33 16.82 -3.22
N TYR A 62 9.16 17.16 -2.23
CA TYR A 62 8.76 17.20 -0.81
C TYR A 62 7.59 18.16 -0.59
N SER A 63 7.72 19.41 -1.06
CA SER A 63 6.72 20.46 -0.85
C SER A 63 5.36 20.10 -1.47
N ARG A 64 5.38 19.44 -2.64
CA ARG A 64 4.17 18.92 -3.28
C ARG A 64 3.48 17.85 -2.43
N GLY A 65 4.24 16.87 -1.94
CA GLY A 65 3.73 15.83 -1.04
C GLY A 65 3.14 16.41 0.23
N TYR A 66 3.85 17.38 0.83
CA TYR A 66 3.43 18.05 2.05
C TYR A 66 2.15 18.88 1.86
N ASN A 67 2.14 19.82 0.92
CA ASN A 67 1.05 20.80 0.77
C ASN A 67 -0.29 20.13 0.42
N ARG A 68 -0.30 19.19 -0.52
CA ARG A 68 -1.54 18.50 -0.93
C ARG A 68 -2.08 17.60 0.16
N THR A 69 -1.20 16.84 0.81
CA THR A 69 -1.58 15.97 1.92
C THR A 69 -2.12 16.79 3.09
N LEU A 70 -1.45 17.89 3.46
CA LEU A 70 -1.88 18.76 4.55
C LEU A 70 -3.29 19.31 4.30
N ALA A 71 -3.53 19.86 3.10
CA ALA A 71 -4.81 20.43 2.73
C ALA A 71 -5.94 19.39 2.74
N PHE A 72 -5.67 18.19 2.23
CA PHE A 72 -6.67 17.13 2.13
C PHE A 72 -6.94 16.45 3.49
N VAL A 73 -5.90 15.95 4.15
CA VAL A 73 -6.03 15.22 5.43
C VAL A 73 -6.66 16.09 6.51
N ARG A 74 -6.35 17.39 6.55
CA ARG A 74 -6.95 18.32 7.53
C ARG A 74 -8.47 18.39 7.41
N GLN A 75 -9.03 18.29 6.21
CA GLN A 75 -10.49 18.32 6.00
C GLN A 75 -11.19 17.10 6.61
N PHE A 76 -10.51 15.94 6.64
CA PHE A 76 -11.11 14.66 7.04
C PHE A 76 -10.53 14.08 8.34
N ALA A 77 -9.71 14.85 9.06
CA ALA A 77 -9.03 14.41 10.29
C ALA A 77 -9.97 13.97 11.42
N SER A 78 -11.24 14.42 11.40
CA SER A 78 -12.26 13.98 12.35
C SER A 78 -12.87 12.62 12.02
N SER A 79 -12.73 12.16 10.77
CA SER A 79 -13.48 11.02 10.22
C SER A 79 -12.57 9.87 9.78
N VAL A 80 -11.31 10.14 9.46
CA VAL A 80 -10.34 9.16 8.96
C VAL A 80 -9.09 9.19 9.83
N GLY A 81 -8.78 8.05 10.44
CA GLY A 81 -7.61 7.89 11.30
C GLY A 81 -6.38 7.35 10.59
N ASP A 82 -6.53 6.61 9.48
CA ASP A 82 -5.45 5.88 8.84
C ASP A 82 -5.28 6.34 7.39
N TRP A 83 -4.03 6.63 6.99
CA TRP A 83 -3.71 7.18 5.68
C TRP A 83 -2.53 6.44 5.06
N GLU A 84 -2.74 5.82 3.91
CA GLU A 84 -1.68 5.12 3.19
C GLU A 84 -0.97 6.04 2.20
N LEU A 85 0.36 6.01 2.24
CA LEU A 85 1.22 6.92 1.48
C LEU A 85 1.65 6.27 0.16
N GLY A 86 0.72 6.26 -0.79
CA GLY A 86 0.88 5.66 -2.10
C GLY A 86 0.70 4.14 -2.12
N ASN A 87 0.58 3.57 -3.32
CA ASN A 87 0.36 2.14 -3.54
C ASN A 87 1.57 1.52 -4.22
N GLU A 88 2.05 0.38 -3.70
CA GLU A 88 3.05 -0.49 -4.36
C GLU A 88 4.25 0.23 -4.99
N ILE A 89 4.72 1.32 -4.36
CA ILE A 89 5.79 2.15 -4.93
C ILE A 89 7.07 1.33 -5.13
N ASN A 90 7.33 0.35 -4.28
CA ASN A 90 8.46 -0.57 -4.44
C ASN A 90 8.42 -1.30 -5.80
N LEU A 91 7.23 -1.59 -6.34
CA LEU A 91 7.04 -2.21 -7.64
C LEU A 91 7.21 -1.24 -8.81
N THR A 92 7.44 0.05 -8.60
CA THR A 92 7.71 1.00 -9.70
C THR A 92 9.18 0.98 -10.11
N VAL A 93 10.04 0.42 -9.26
CA VAL A 93 11.48 0.38 -9.47
C VAL A 93 11.84 -0.73 -10.46
N ARG A 94 12.79 -0.45 -11.36
CA ARG A 94 13.27 -1.34 -12.40
C ARG A 94 14.79 -1.38 -12.38
N ASP A 95 15.37 -2.53 -12.70
CA ASP A 95 16.82 -2.65 -12.90
C ASP A 95 17.28 -1.93 -14.19
N ALA A 96 18.59 -1.93 -14.45
CA ALA A 96 19.17 -1.27 -15.62
C ALA A 96 18.63 -1.79 -16.97
N ASN A 97 18.07 -3.00 -17.01
CA ASN A 97 17.46 -3.60 -18.20
C ASN A 97 15.95 -3.36 -18.26
N GLY A 98 15.39 -2.57 -17.34
CA GLY A 98 13.96 -2.32 -17.26
C GLY A 98 13.17 -3.48 -16.66
N SER A 99 13.80 -4.46 -16.00
CA SER A 99 13.11 -5.59 -15.39
C SER A 99 12.63 -5.27 -13.97
N PRO A 100 11.49 -5.82 -13.52
CA PRO A 100 11.06 -5.73 -12.13
C PRO A 100 12.10 -6.31 -11.16
N LEU A 101 12.12 -5.78 -9.94
CA LEU A 101 13.05 -6.18 -8.89
C LEU A 101 12.54 -7.33 -7.99
N PHE A 102 11.53 -8.09 -8.44
CA PHE A 102 10.98 -9.20 -7.65
C PHE A 102 12.08 -10.18 -7.20
N GLY A 103 12.07 -10.52 -5.91
CA GLY A 103 13.08 -11.40 -5.30
C GLY A 103 14.47 -10.76 -5.11
N LYS A 104 14.65 -9.48 -5.45
CA LYS A 104 15.90 -8.70 -5.36
C LYS A 104 15.70 -7.50 -4.42
N GLU A 105 16.78 -6.77 -4.11
CA GLU A 105 16.82 -5.55 -3.30
C GLU A 105 16.07 -5.66 -1.95
N TRP A 106 16.76 -6.24 -0.97
CA TRP A 106 16.26 -6.54 0.36
C TRP A 106 16.70 -5.53 1.43
N THR A 107 17.65 -4.68 1.10
CA THR A 107 18.30 -3.75 2.01
C THR A 107 18.05 -2.31 1.57
N SER A 108 18.09 -1.41 2.54
CA SER A 108 18.01 0.04 2.26
C SER A 108 19.08 0.50 1.26
N ALA A 109 20.32 -0.01 1.38
CA ALA A 109 21.43 0.37 0.52
C ALA A 109 21.21 -0.02 -0.96
N GLU A 110 20.59 -1.17 -1.20
CA GLU A 110 20.23 -1.63 -2.55
C GLU A 110 19.21 -0.67 -3.21
N PHE A 111 18.22 -0.20 -2.45
CA PHE A 111 17.25 0.79 -2.96
C PHE A 111 17.84 2.18 -3.21
N ALA A 112 18.90 2.56 -2.50
CA ALA A 112 19.54 3.86 -2.65
C ALA A 112 20.14 4.09 -4.04
N ALA A 113 20.40 3.02 -4.80
CA ALA A 113 20.95 3.11 -6.16
C ALA A 113 19.93 3.65 -7.19
N TYR A 114 18.64 3.72 -6.84
CA TYR A 114 17.58 4.08 -7.78
C TYR A 114 17.07 5.52 -7.54
N PRO A 115 17.30 6.47 -8.47
CA PRO A 115 16.88 7.86 -8.28
C PRO A 115 15.37 8.03 -8.09
N SER A 116 14.54 7.17 -8.72
CA SER A 116 13.09 7.18 -8.52
C SER A 116 12.71 6.91 -7.07
N VAL A 117 13.44 6.05 -6.36
CA VAL A 117 13.16 5.72 -4.96
C VAL A 117 13.53 6.88 -4.05
N VAL A 118 14.59 7.61 -4.37
CA VAL A 118 14.95 8.87 -3.69
C VAL A 118 13.84 9.92 -3.88
N ASP A 119 13.31 10.06 -5.09
CA ASP A 119 12.19 10.95 -5.37
C ASP A 119 10.95 10.56 -4.55
N PHE A 120 10.61 9.27 -4.50
CA PHE A 120 9.51 8.78 -3.67
C PHE A 120 9.76 9.01 -2.18
N ALA A 121 10.97 8.80 -1.69
CA ALA A 121 11.29 9.08 -0.28
C ALA A 121 11.08 10.56 0.07
N ASN A 122 11.47 11.49 -0.79
CA ASN A 122 11.19 12.91 -0.60
C ASN A 122 9.69 13.22 -0.60
N LEU A 123 8.94 12.61 -1.53
CA LEU A 123 7.49 12.77 -1.62
C LEU A 123 6.79 12.27 -0.36
N LEU A 124 7.05 11.00 0.01
CA LEU A 124 6.42 10.34 1.15
C LEU A 124 6.83 10.99 2.47
N ARG A 125 8.06 11.53 2.56
CA ARG A 125 8.47 12.33 3.74
C ARG A 125 7.56 13.54 3.88
N GLY A 126 7.35 14.30 2.81
CA GLY A 126 6.42 15.44 2.80
C GLY A 126 5.00 15.05 3.21
N MET A 127 4.46 13.95 2.66
CA MET A 127 3.13 13.45 3.04
C MET A 127 3.06 13.05 4.52
N SER A 128 4.08 12.34 5.02
CA SER A 128 4.15 11.87 6.40
C SER A 128 4.27 13.01 7.42
N ASP A 129 5.03 14.06 7.08
CA ASP A 129 5.19 15.26 7.89
C ASP A 129 3.92 16.11 7.90
N ALA A 130 3.18 16.14 6.79
CA ALA A 130 1.88 16.80 6.72
C ALA A 130 0.84 16.13 7.62
N ILE A 131 0.74 14.80 7.62
CA ILE A 131 -0.15 14.06 8.53
C ILE A 131 0.22 14.31 9.99
N GLU A 132 1.52 14.32 10.30
CA GLU A 132 1.99 14.67 11.63
C GLU A 132 1.60 16.11 12.03
N GLN A 133 1.68 17.07 11.10
CA GLN A 133 1.23 18.42 11.36
C GLN A 133 -0.28 18.46 11.69
N VAL A 134 -1.12 17.76 10.91
CA VAL A 134 -2.56 17.69 11.21
C VAL A 134 -2.82 17.00 12.55
N ARG A 135 -2.08 15.92 12.86
CA ARG A 135 -2.14 15.22 14.16
C ARG A 135 -1.89 16.19 15.31
N ARG A 136 -0.83 17.01 15.23
CA ARG A 136 -0.51 18.04 16.23
C ARG A 136 -1.57 19.14 16.32
N ASP A 137 -2.01 19.66 15.17
CA ASP A 137 -2.98 20.77 15.10
C ASP A 137 -4.36 20.39 15.66
N THR A 138 -4.76 19.14 15.47
CA THR A 138 -6.12 18.67 15.79
C THR A 138 -6.20 17.81 17.05
N GLY A 139 -5.06 17.32 17.55
CA GLY A 139 -5.00 16.33 18.64
C GLY A 139 -5.58 14.96 18.28
N ARG A 140 -5.91 14.71 17.00
CA ARG A 140 -6.47 13.44 16.52
C ARG A 140 -5.37 12.42 16.32
N ASN A 141 -5.65 11.14 16.59
CA ASN A 141 -4.72 10.06 16.29
C ASN A 141 -4.78 9.71 14.79
N LEU A 142 -3.91 10.33 14.00
CA LEU A 142 -3.82 10.10 12.54
C LEU A 142 -2.57 9.30 12.21
N ARG A 143 -2.69 8.06 11.73
CA ARG A 143 -1.58 7.14 11.44
C ARG A 143 -1.19 7.14 9.97
N ARG A 144 0.09 6.90 9.73
CA ARG A 144 0.75 6.84 8.41
C ARG A 144 1.05 5.39 8.08
N ILE A 145 0.47 4.89 7.00
CA ILE A 145 0.72 3.54 6.48
C ILE A 145 1.69 3.65 5.30
N VAL A 146 2.73 2.83 5.31
CA VAL A 146 3.61 2.64 4.14
C VAL A 146 3.63 1.16 3.81
N GLY A 147 3.26 0.84 2.57
CA GLY A 147 3.14 -0.52 2.06
C GLY A 147 4.43 -1.05 1.44
N THR A 148 4.59 -2.37 1.46
CA THR A 148 5.51 -3.11 0.58
C THR A 148 4.87 -4.43 0.15
N THR A 149 5.49 -5.13 -0.79
CA THR A 149 5.03 -6.43 -1.28
C THR A 149 6.21 -7.37 -1.54
N SER A 150 5.91 -8.66 -1.69
CA SER A 150 6.89 -9.70 -1.99
C SER A 150 8.01 -9.69 -0.94
N THR A 151 9.26 -9.61 -1.38
CA THR A 151 10.44 -9.65 -0.53
C THR A 151 11.15 -8.31 -0.37
N MET A 152 10.55 -7.23 -0.84
CA MET A 152 11.20 -5.92 -1.05
C MET A 152 11.30 -5.09 0.24
N PHE A 153 11.56 -5.71 1.39
CA PHE A 153 11.56 -5.05 2.70
C PHE A 153 12.60 -3.94 2.85
N GLY A 154 13.68 -3.98 2.05
CA GLY A 154 14.67 -2.90 1.99
C GLY A 154 14.06 -1.55 1.65
N TYR A 155 12.93 -1.55 0.96
CA TYR A 155 12.15 -0.35 0.63
C TYR A 155 11.68 0.36 1.89
N ILE A 156 11.10 -0.37 2.85
CA ILE A 156 10.62 0.20 4.11
C ILE A 156 11.79 0.75 4.92
N ASP A 157 12.90 0.00 4.97
CA ASP A 157 14.12 0.42 5.65
C ASP A 157 14.67 1.72 5.03
N PHE A 158 14.66 1.82 3.70
CA PHE A 158 15.07 3.02 2.96
C PHE A 158 14.16 4.21 3.26
N MET A 159 12.85 4.02 3.23
CA MET A 159 11.89 5.08 3.53
C MET A 159 12.10 5.63 4.95
N LYS A 160 12.21 4.76 5.95
CA LYS A 160 12.48 5.17 7.35
C LYS A 160 13.83 5.88 7.49
N ALA A 161 14.89 5.37 6.85
CA ALA A 161 16.22 6.00 6.87
C ALA A 161 16.23 7.41 6.26
N ASN A 162 15.34 7.66 5.30
CA ASN A 162 15.19 8.97 4.65
C ASN A 162 14.12 9.86 5.31
N GLY A 163 13.67 9.50 6.52
CA GLY A 163 12.83 10.34 7.36
C GLY A 163 11.32 10.16 7.17
N VAL A 164 10.88 9.27 6.28
CA VAL A 164 9.45 8.92 6.15
C VAL A 164 8.98 8.28 7.46
N LYS A 165 7.92 8.83 8.05
CA LYS A 165 7.33 8.31 9.29
C LYS A 165 6.31 7.22 8.98
N VAL A 166 6.44 6.08 9.67
CA VAL A 166 5.58 4.89 9.49
C VAL A 166 5.03 4.53 10.86
N ASP A 167 3.70 4.62 11.02
CA ASP A 167 3.01 4.15 12.24
C ASP A 167 2.45 2.75 12.07
N VAL A 168 2.16 2.35 10.82
CA VAL A 168 1.66 1.03 10.46
C VAL A 168 2.38 0.57 9.19
N LEU A 169 2.81 -0.69 9.16
CA LEU A 169 3.36 -1.32 7.96
C LEU A 169 2.23 -1.97 7.17
N GLY A 170 2.04 -1.55 5.92
CA GLY A 170 1.21 -2.30 4.96
C GLY A 170 2.04 -3.42 4.33
N TYR A 171 1.48 -4.63 4.23
CA TYR A 171 2.10 -5.73 3.51
C TYR A 171 1.10 -6.37 2.56
N HIS A 172 1.36 -6.24 1.26
CA HIS A 172 0.49 -6.80 0.23
C HIS A 172 0.77 -8.30 0.11
N TYR A 173 -0.25 -9.12 0.32
CA TYR A 173 -0.10 -10.57 0.33
C TYR A 173 -0.74 -11.24 -0.89
N TYR A 174 0.07 -11.39 -1.93
CA TYR A 174 -0.34 -11.91 -3.25
C TYR A 174 0.24 -13.30 -3.54
N GLU A 175 0.04 -14.24 -2.62
CA GLU A 175 0.65 -15.56 -2.72
C GLU A 175 -0.26 -16.62 -3.31
N HIS A 176 0.35 -17.58 -4.02
CA HIS A 176 -0.30 -18.81 -4.45
C HIS A 176 -0.60 -19.75 -3.27
N ALA A 177 -1.52 -20.70 -3.48
CA ALA A 177 -1.80 -21.70 -2.47
C ALA A 177 -0.55 -22.55 -2.19
N GLY A 178 -0.37 -22.92 -0.93
CA GLY A 178 0.78 -23.74 -0.49
C GLY A 178 2.05 -22.95 -0.17
N VAL A 179 2.09 -21.64 -0.38
CA VAL A 179 3.16 -20.80 0.16
C VAL A 179 3.15 -20.89 1.68
N ASN A 180 4.33 -21.06 2.29
CA ASN A 180 4.46 -21.17 3.73
C ASN A 180 5.07 -19.88 4.32
N PRO A 181 4.28 -18.98 4.92
CA PRO A 181 4.78 -17.76 5.57
C PRO A 181 5.91 -17.96 6.58
N THR A 182 6.03 -19.12 7.24
CA THR A 182 7.13 -19.37 8.19
C THR A 182 8.42 -19.86 7.51
N ASN A 183 8.37 -20.20 6.23
CA ASN A 183 9.49 -20.54 5.36
C ASN A 183 9.28 -19.91 3.98
N TYR A 184 9.02 -18.61 4.00
CA TYR A 184 8.61 -17.83 2.85
C TYR A 184 9.78 -17.65 1.88
N TRP A 185 9.48 -17.57 0.58
CA TRP A 185 10.47 -17.51 -0.48
C TRP A 185 11.39 -16.30 -0.33
N GLY A 186 12.71 -16.57 -0.31
CA GLY A 186 13.74 -15.56 -0.12
C GLY A 186 14.26 -14.90 -1.39
N GLY A 187 13.65 -15.12 -2.56
CA GLY A 187 14.20 -14.54 -3.78
C GLY A 187 15.58 -15.11 -4.11
N VAL A 188 16.55 -14.22 -4.28
CA VAL A 188 17.98 -14.57 -4.41
C VAL A 188 18.67 -14.86 -3.07
N ARG A 189 17.94 -14.76 -1.95
CA ARG A 189 18.41 -15.01 -0.57
C ARG A 189 17.74 -16.28 0.00
N PRO A 190 18.23 -16.82 1.13
CA PRO A 190 17.57 -17.94 1.79
C PRO A 190 16.13 -17.61 2.18
N ASN A 191 15.28 -18.65 2.21
CA ASN A 191 13.94 -18.53 2.76
C ASN A 191 13.97 -18.03 4.21
N PHE A 192 12.91 -17.36 4.63
CA PHE A 192 12.83 -16.71 5.92
C PHE A 192 11.43 -16.81 6.52
N ASN A 193 11.29 -16.45 7.80
CA ASN A 193 10.00 -16.36 8.44
C ASN A 193 9.42 -14.95 8.21
N LEU A 194 8.35 -14.86 7.42
CA LEU A 194 7.66 -13.61 7.10
C LEU A 194 7.15 -12.92 8.35
N PHE A 195 6.52 -13.64 9.27
CA PHE A 195 6.00 -13.07 10.52
C PHE A 195 7.11 -12.49 11.38
N THR A 196 8.25 -13.17 11.49
CA THR A 196 9.43 -12.62 12.17
C THR A 196 9.90 -11.33 11.51
N LYS A 197 9.98 -11.28 10.17
CA LYS A 197 10.39 -10.07 9.44
C LYS A 197 9.40 -8.92 9.64
N LEU A 198 8.10 -9.16 9.50
CA LEU A 198 7.06 -8.14 9.69
C LEU A 198 7.09 -7.58 11.12
N SER A 199 7.12 -8.45 12.13
CA SER A 199 7.15 -8.04 13.54
C SER A 199 8.42 -7.26 13.92
N SER A 200 9.54 -7.46 13.21
CA SER A 200 10.81 -6.77 13.49
C SER A 200 10.74 -5.25 13.29
N TYR A 201 9.74 -4.74 12.57
CA TYR A 201 9.56 -3.30 12.38
C TYR A 201 9.05 -2.57 13.62
N GLY A 202 8.53 -3.30 14.61
CA GLY A 202 8.07 -2.75 15.89
C GLY A 202 6.84 -1.85 15.79
N VAL A 203 6.10 -1.93 14.69
CA VAL A 203 4.85 -1.21 14.45
C VAL A 203 3.75 -2.22 14.11
N PRO A 204 2.46 -1.89 14.32
CA PRO A 204 1.36 -2.71 13.82
C PRO A 204 1.47 -2.97 12.31
N VAL A 205 0.95 -4.10 11.89
CA VAL A 205 0.97 -4.56 10.49
C VAL A 205 -0.45 -4.69 9.98
N ALA A 206 -0.68 -4.11 8.81
CA ALA A 206 -1.87 -4.31 8.00
C ALA A 206 -1.52 -5.29 6.88
N ILE A 207 -2.27 -6.39 6.77
CA ILE A 207 -2.14 -7.26 5.60
C ILE A 207 -3.10 -6.74 4.55
N ASN A 208 -2.53 -6.12 3.53
CA ASN A 208 -3.29 -5.50 2.47
C ASN A 208 -3.45 -6.48 1.32
N GLU A 209 -4.56 -6.35 0.61
CA GLU A 209 -4.81 -7.01 -0.65
C GLU A 209 -4.63 -8.54 -0.66
N MET A 210 -5.01 -9.18 0.46
CA MET A 210 -5.07 -10.65 0.53
C MET A 210 -6.19 -11.16 -0.37
N ASN A 211 -5.95 -12.26 -1.08
CA ASN A 211 -6.95 -12.98 -1.84
C ASN A 211 -6.87 -14.48 -1.55
N GLY A 212 -7.80 -15.27 -2.09
CA GLY A 212 -7.84 -16.71 -1.84
C GLY A 212 -6.81 -17.54 -2.61
N ALA A 213 -5.91 -16.93 -3.36
CA ALA A 213 -4.96 -17.58 -4.26
C ALA A 213 -5.64 -18.33 -5.43
N GLU A 214 -4.84 -18.92 -6.33
CA GLU A 214 -5.28 -19.64 -7.55
C GLU A 214 -5.99 -18.80 -8.62
N ILE A 215 -6.47 -17.61 -8.29
CA ILE A 215 -7.03 -16.62 -9.23
C ILE A 215 -6.04 -16.24 -10.35
N TYR A 216 -4.74 -16.41 -10.08
CA TYR A 216 -3.64 -16.20 -11.01
C TYR A 216 -3.53 -17.31 -12.07
N ASP A 217 -4.12 -18.50 -11.83
CA ASP A 217 -4.14 -19.56 -12.81
C ASP A 217 -5.13 -19.22 -13.94
N SER A 218 -4.63 -19.29 -15.17
CA SER A 218 -5.44 -19.16 -16.39
C SER A 218 -6.66 -20.11 -16.40
N THR A 219 -6.56 -21.26 -15.73
CA THR A 219 -7.60 -22.30 -15.65
C THR A 219 -8.57 -22.11 -14.48
N PHE A 220 -8.42 -21.06 -13.67
CA PHE A 220 -9.33 -20.75 -12.58
C PHE A 220 -10.78 -20.58 -13.08
N VAL A 221 -11.73 -21.18 -12.36
CA VAL A 221 -13.16 -21.13 -12.69
C VAL A 221 -13.90 -20.56 -11.49
N ASN A 222 -14.42 -19.35 -11.63
CA ASN A 222 -15.16 -18.67 -10.58
C ASN A 222 -16.64 -19.10 -10.58
N THR A 223 -16.89 -20.32 -10.10
CA THR A 223 -18.25 -20.80 -9.81
C THR A 223 -18.25 -21.53 -8.47
N SER A 224 -19.35 -21.40 -7.72
CA SER A 224 -19.48 -21.98 -6.37
C SER A 224 -19.32 -23.50 -6.31
N THR A 225 -19.43 -24.19 -7.45
CA THR A 225 -19.28 -25.64 -7.55
C THR A 225 -17.91 -26.07 -8.10
N SER A 226 -17.03 -25.14 -8.47
CA SER A 226 -15.73 -25.50 -9.02
C SER A 226 -14.76 -25.95 -7.92
N ALA A 227 -13.86 -26.88 -8.29
CA ALA A 227 -12.79 -27.31 -7.40
C ALA A 227 -11.78 -26.18 -7.12
N SER A 228 -11.53 -25.30 -8.11
CA SER A 228 -10.63 -24.15 -7.96
C SER A 228 -11.19 -23.09 -7.01
N MET A 229 -12.50 -22.84 -7.03
CA MET A 229 -13.16 -21.97 -6.05
C MET A 229 -13.13 -22.58 -4.64
N SER A 230 -13.38 -23.88 -4.53
CA SER A 230 -13.29 -24.59 -3.24
C SER A 230 -11.87 -24.52 -2.65
N ALA A 231 -10.84 -24.64 -3.49
CA ALA A 231 -9.44 -24.49 -3.11
C ALA A 231 -9.10 -23.06 -2.70
N CYS A 232 -9.58 -22.06 -3.46
CA CYS A 232 -9.44 -20.63 -3.16
C CYS A 232 -10.00 -20.29 -1.78
N ASN A 233 -11.25 -20.67 -1.51
CA ASN A 233 -11.88 -20.46 -0.20
C ASN A 233 -11.14 -21.17 0.93
N SER A 234 -10.74 -22.42 0.72
CA SER A 234 -10.01 -23.18 1.75
C SER A 234 -8.65 -22.56 2.07
N ASN A 235 -7.95 -22.03 1.06
CA ASN A 235 -6.69 -21.34 1.24
C ASN A 235 -6.89 -19.99 1.95
N LEU A 236 -7.91 -19.22 1.57
CA LEU A 236 -8.25 -17.96 2.26
C LEU A 236 -8.54 -18.20 3.74
N ASP A 237 -9.41 -19.17 4.05
CA ASP A 237 -9.75 -19.55 5.43
C ASP A 237 -8.50 -19.93 6.24
N ALA A 238 -7.61 -20.73 5.65
CA ALA A 238 -6.36 -21.13 6.29
C ALA A 238 -5.42 -19.92 6.52
N MET A 239 -5.36 -18.97 5.58
CA MET A 239 -4.55 -17.76 5.71
C MET A 239 -5.12 -16.83 6.77
N LEU A 240 -6.42 -16.57 6.77
CA LEU A 240 -7.09 -15.78 7.82
C LEU A 240 -6.87 -16.41 9.21
N ALA A 241 -7.06 -17.72 9.34
CA ALA A 241 -6.84 -18.44 10.59
C ALA A 241 -5.38 -18.41 11.05
N ARG A 242 -4.42 -18.36 10.12
CA ARG A 242 -2.99 -18.31 10.44
C ARG A 242 -2.53 -16.91 10.83
N PHE A 243 -2.89 -15.90 10.04
CA PHE A 243 -2.45 -14.52 10.24
C PHE A 243 -3.10 -13.92 11.49
N SER A 244 -4.36 -14.26 11.80
CA SER A 244 -5.05 -13.81 13.02
C SER A 244 -4.43 -14.29 14.34
N GLN A 245 -3.50 -15.26 14.31
CA GLN A 245 -2.78 -15.71 15.52
C GLN A 245 -1.73 -14.71 15.99
N TYR A 246 -1.35 -13.74 15.16
CA TYR A 246 -0.27 -12.81 15.44
C TYR A 246 -0.82 -11.45 15.86
N SER A 247 -0.66 -11.10 17.14
CA SER A 247 -1.21 -9.85 17.71
C SER A 247 -0.62 -8.55 17.16
N PHE A 248 0.49 -8.62 16.43
CA PHE A 248 1.05 -7.45 15.73
C PHE A 248 0.35 -7.19 14.40
N ILE A 249 -0.44 -8.14 13.89
CA ILE A 249 -1.30 -7.96 12.73
C ILE A 249 -2.60 -7.34 13.24
N GLU A 250 -2.83 -6.09 12.88
CA GLU A 250 -3.95 -5.30 13.40
C GLU A 250 -5.21 -5.46 12.54
N TRP A 251 -5.05 -5.59 11.22
CA TRP A 251 -6.15 -5.93 10.32
C TRP A 251 -5.66 -6.65 9.07
N ILE A 252 -6.62 -7.26 8.36
CA ILE A 252 -6.44 -7.92 7.07
C ILE A 252 -7.52 -7.36 6.14
N ASP A 253 -7.11 -6.83 5.00
CA ASP A 253 -7.99 -6.38 3.93
C ASP A 253 -7.97 -7.40 2.78
N LEU A 254 -9.17 -7.77 2.32
CA LEU A 254 -9.35 -8.66 1.17
C LEU A 254 -9.45 -7.83 -0.12
N TYR A 255 -8.82 -8.30 -1.19
CA TYR A 255 -8.83 -7.66 -2.50
C TYR A 255 -9.34 -8.66 -3.53
N GLU A 256 -10.49 -8.45 -4.17
CA GLU A 256 -11.43 -7.29 -4.16
C GLU A 256 -12.78 -7.65 -3.50
N LEU A 257 -13.72 -6.70 -3.41
CA LEU A 257 -15.05 -6.97 -2.83
C LEU A 257 -15.93 -7.84 -3.76
N ILE A 258 -15.74 -7.66 -5.07
CA ILE A 258 -16.44 -8.36 -6.14
C ILE A 258 -15.46 -8.60 -7.28
N ASP A 259 -15.74 -9.62 -8.08
CA ASP A 259 -15.07 -9.80 -9.36
C ASP A 259 -15.41 -8.70 -10.35
N GLU A 260 -14.44 -8.38 -11.20
CA GLU A 260 -14.60 -7.45 -12.31
C GLU A 260 -14.33 -8.18 -13.64
N PRO A 261 -15.28 -9.01 -14.13
CA PRO A 261 -15.04 -9.94 -15.24
C PRO A 261 -14.69 -9.27 -16.58
N ASP A 262 -14.90 -7.96 -16.68
CA ASP A 262 -14.51 -7.15 -17.84
C ASP A 262 -13.00 -6.83 -17.85
N LYS A 263 -12.28 -7.00 -16.73
CA LYS A 263 -10.82 -6.87 -16.66
C LYS A 263 -10.14 -8.12 -17.22
N THR A 264 -8.99 -7.91 -17.86
CA THR A 264 -8.18 -9.01 -18.41
C THR A 264 -7.32 -9.67 -17.35
N GLY A 265 -7.17 -10.99 -17.42
CA GLY A 265 -6.23 -11.73 -16.56
C GLY A 265 -6.77 -11.96 -15.14
N PRO A 266 -5.86 -12.10 -14.15
CA PRO A 266 -6.23 -12.31 -12.74
C PRO A 266 -7.06 -11.16 -12.16
N ASP A 267 -6.87 -9.94 -12.67
CA ASP A 267 -7.52 -8.71 -12.18
C ASP A 267 -9.05 -8.76 -12.18
N GLY A 268 -9.65 -9.58 -13.05
CA GLY A 268 -11.10 -9.75 -13.08
C GLY A 268 -11.66 -10.82 -12.15
N ARG A 269 -10.82 -11.39 -11.27
CA ARG A 269 -11.13 -12.62 -10.50
C ARG A 269 -10.76 -12.52 -9.02
N PHE A 270 -10.47 -11.33 -8.53
CA PHE A 270 -9.98 -11.10 -7.17
C PHE A 270 -11.08 -11.17 -6.10
N GLY A 271 -12.37 -11.14 -6.47
CA GLY A 271 -13.49 -11.04 -5.54
C GLY A 271 -13.85 -12.33 -4.79
#